data_AF-A0A2N3A6G6-F1
#
_entry.id   AF-A0A2N3A6G6-F1
#
_cell.length_a   1.000
_cell.length_b   1.000
_cell.length_c   1.000
_cell.angle_alpha   90.00
_cell.angle_beta   90.00
_cell.angle_gamma   90.00
#
_symmetry.space_group_name_H-M   'P 1'
#
loop_
_entity.id
_entity.type
_entity.pdbx_description
1 polymer ?
#
loop_
_entity_poly.entity_id
_entity_poly.type
_entity_poly.pdbx_seq_one_letter_code
_entity_poly.pdbx_strand_id
1 'polypeptide(L)'
;MRFVVKDNGIGIPLQDIGLIFEPFYRAANSRYVKGSGLGLAVVKECLKLHNGTISIESGLGEGSTVEVRIPFQEEEVEMKLKNMIL
;
A
#
# COMPACT_ATOMS: atom_id res chain seq x y z
N MET A 1 4.05 -10.61 6.95
CA MET A 1 2.57 -10.54 6.89
C MET A 1 2.10 -9.96 5.56
N ARG A 2 1.00 -10.47 4.99
CA ARG A 2 0.43 -10.05 3.70
C ARG A 2 -1.04 -9.68 3.87
N PHE A 3 -1.46 -8.55 3.32
CA PHE A 3 -2.87 -8.15 3.26
C PHE A 3 -3.26 -7.80 1.83
N VAL A 4 -4.49 -8.16 1.44
CA VAL A 4 -5.04 -7.86 0.12
C VAL A 4 -6.43 -7.28 0.28
N VAL A 5 -6.68 -6.17 -0.42
CA VAL A 5 -7.99 -5.54 -0.52
C VAL A 5 -8.38 -5.54 -1.99
N LYS A 6 -9.56 -6.07 -2.29
CA LYS A 6 -10.15 -6.06 -3.63
C LYS A 6 -11.46 -5.28 -3.60
N ASP A 7 -11.66 -4.42 -4.59
CA ASP A 7 -12.91 -3.72 -4.86
C ASP A 7 -13.43 -4.05 -6.27
N ASN A 8 -14.69 -3.67 -6.52
CA ASN A 8 -15.36 -3.77 -7.83
C ASN A 8 -15.72 -2.36 -8.36
N GLY A 9 -14.91 -1.36 -8.04
CA GLY A 9 -15.13 0.04 -8.40
C GLY A 9 -14.81 0.34 -9.87
N ILE A 10 -14.69 1.63 -10.19
CA ILE A 10 -14.44 2.10 -11.56
C ILE A 10 -13.03 1.77 -12.10
N GLY A 11 -12.13 1.27 -11.24
CA GLY A 11 -10.73 1.02 -11.56
C GLY A 11 -9.88 2.30 -11.70
N ILE A 12 -8.60 2.11 -12.01
CA ILE A 12 -7.59 3.16 -12.12
C ILE A 12 -6.99 3.11 -13.54
N PRO A 13 -6.90 4.23 -14.27
CA PRO A 13 -6.21 4.28 -15.55
C PRO A 13 -4.75 3.86 -15.41
N LEU A 14 -4.24 3.04 -16.33
CA LEU A 14 -2.86 2.51 -16.27
C LEU A 14 -1.80 3.61 -16.15
N GLN A 15 -1.99 4.71 -16.88
CA GLN A 15 -1.10 5.87 -16.86
C GLN A 15 -1.02 6.59 -15.51
N ASP A 16 -2.03 6.41 -14.65
CA ASP A 16 -2.11 7.07 -13.35
C ASP A 16 -1.48 6.19 -12.24
N ILE A 17 -1.25 4.89 -12.47
CA ILE A 17 -0.76 3.91 -11.46
C ILE A 17 0.56 4.34 -10.80
N GLY A 18 1.46 4.98 -11.54
CA GLY A 18 2.71 5.49 -10.96
C GLY A 18 2.51 6.73 -10.09
N LEU A 19 1.45 7.50 -10.34
CA LEU A 19 1.20 8.82 -9.75
C LEU A 19 0.25 8.79 -8.56
N ILE A 20 -0.59 7.75 -8.42
CA ILE A 20 -1.57 7.62 -7.31
C ILE A 20 -0.94 7.57 -5.90
N PHE A 21 0.37 7.41 -5.81
CA PHE A 21 1.12 7.48 -4.55
C PHE A 21 1.63 8.88 -4.20
N GLU A 22 1.50 9.85 -5.11
CA GLU A 22 1.91 11.22 -4.87
C GLU A 22 0.86 11.96 -4.04
N PRO A 23 1.24 12.73 -3.00
CA PRO A 23 0.30 13.49 -2.18
C PRO A 23 -0.57 14.41 -3.02
N PHE A 24 -1.88 14.42 -2.74
CA PHE A 24 -2.89 15.23 -3.44
C PHE A 24 -3.14 14.86 -4.90
N TYR A 25 -2.40 13.90 -5.46
CA TYR A 25 -2.68 13.41 -6.80
C TYR A 25 -3.99 12.63 -6.81
N ARG A 26 -4.76 12.84 -7.88
CA ARG A 26 -6.03 12.16 -8.11
C ARG A 26 -6.08 11.68 -9.55
N ALA A 27 -6.33 10.38 -9.72
CA ALA A 27 -6.49 9.76 -11.04
C ALA A 27 -7.56 10.51 -11.87
N ALA A 28 -7.37 10.56 -13.18
CA ALA A 28 -8.18 11.38 -14.07
C ALA A 28 -9.68 11.04 -13.99
N ASN A 29 -10.01 9.75 -13.85
CA ASN A 29 -11.37 9.24 -13.73
C ASN A 29 -11.99 9.41 -12.33
N SER A 30 -11.19 9.79 -11.33
CA SER A 30 -11.64 9.91 -9.93
C SER A 30 -12.20 11.30 -9.59
N ARG A 31 -12.08 12.30 -10.47
CA ARG A 31 -12.36 13.73 -10.18
C ARG A 31 -13.75 14.00 -9.61
N TYR A 32 -14.75 13.20 -9.99
CA TYR A 32 -16.14 13.32 -9.55
C TYR A 32 -16.43 12.65 -8.19
N VAL A 33 -15.52 11.81 -7.69
CA VAL A 33 -15.61 11.19 -6.37
C VAL A 33 -15.08 12.16 -5.31
N LYS A 34 -15.66 12.24 -4.11
CA LYS A 34 -15.09 13.07 -3.04
C LYS A 34 -13.81 12.42 -2.49
N GLY A 35 -12.75 13.20 -2.32
CA GLY A 35 -11.49 12.73 -1.72
C GLY A 35 -10.33 13.72 -1.92
N SER A 36 -9.37 13.71 -1.00
CA SER A 36 -8.20 14.60 -1.03
C SER A 36 -7.02 14.05 -1.83
N GLY A 37 -7.00 12.75 -2.15
CA GLY A 37 -5.84 12.10 -2.78
C GLY A 37 -4.68 11.80 -1.81
N LEU A 38 -4.91 11.78 -0.50
CA LEU A 38 -3.84 11.51 0.49
C LEU A 38 -3.71 10.04 0.91
N GLY A 39 -4.74 9.23 0.74
CA GLY A 39 -4.80 7.89 1.33
C GLY A 39 -3.62 6.99 0.95
N LEU A 40 -3.36 6.81 -0.34
CA LEU A 40 -2.26 5.95 -0.82
C LEU A 40 -0.88 6.52 -0.52
N ALA A 41 -0.73 7.85 -0.51
CA ALA A 41 0.52 8.49 -0.08
C ALA A 41 0.83 8.18 1.38
N VAL A 42 -0.16 8.28 2.27
CA VAL A 42 -0.02 7.90 3.69
C VAL A 42 0.32 6.42 3.83
N VAL A 43 -0.37 5.54 3.10
CA VAL A 43 -0.08 4.09 3.13
C VAL A 43 1.36 3.80 2.69
N LYS A 44 1.87 4.45 1.64
CA LYS A 44 3.25 4.29 1.18
C LYS A 44 4.26 4.69 2.25
N GLU A 45 4.06 5.81 2.93
CA GLU A 45 4.92 6.23 4.04
C GLU A 45 4.82 5.30 5.24
N CYS A 46 3.62 4.85 5.61
CA CYS A 46 3.45 3.85 6.67
C CYS A 46 4.21 2.56 6.35
N LEU A 47 4.11 2.05 5.13
CA LEU A 47 4.83 0.84 4.72
C LEU A 47 6.33 1.04 4.72
N LYS A 48 6.83 2.19 4.28
CA LYS A 48 8.25 2.53 4.33
C LYS A 48 8.82 2.43 5.76
N LEU A 49 8.08 2.91 6.75
CA LEU A 49 8.46 2.80 8.18
C LEU A 49 8.51 1.35 8.68
N HIS A 50 7.75 0.45 8.07
CA HIS A 50 7.68 -0.96 8.43
C HIS A 50 8.49 -1.85 7.47
N ASN A 51 9.36 -1.27 6.64
CA ASN A 51 10.09 -1.98 5.57
C ASN A 51 9.17 -2.79 4.64
N GLY A 52 7.93 -2.35 4.50
CA GLY A 52 6.89 -2.98 3.70
C GLY A 52 6.88 -2.55 2.24
N THR A 53 6.07 -3.26 1.45
CA THR A 53 5.84 -2.99 0.02
C THR A 53 4.34 -2.93 -0.28
N ILE A 54 3.99 -2.20 -1.34
CA ILE A 54 2.64 -2.10 -1.88
C ILE A 54 2.68 -2.35 -3.39
N SER A 55 1.69 -3.09 -3.89
CA SER A 55 1.44 -3.30 -5.32
C SER A 55 -0.05 -3.12 -5.61
N ILE A 56 -0.36 -2.60 -6.79
CA ILE A 56 -1.73 -2.38 -7.24
C ILE A 56 -1.91 -2.96 -8.62
N GLU A 57 -2.95 -3.76 -8.78
CA GLU A 57 -3.48 -4.21 -10.07
C GLU A 57 -4.86 -3.60 -10.25
N SER A 58 -5.13 -3.02 -11.41
CA SER A 58 -6.41 -2.35 -11.66
C SER A 58 -6.75 -2.35 -13.15
N GLY A 59 -8.04 -2.47 -13.44
CA GLY A 59 -8.60 -2.39 -14.79
C GLY A 59 -9.81 -1.47 -14.80
N LEU A 60 -9.95 -0.64 -15.84
CA LEU A 60 -11.11 0.25 -15.96
C LEU A 60 -12.41 -0.56 -16.03
N GLY A 61 -13.32 -0.28 -15.10
CA GLY A 61 -14.59 -1.01 -14.95
C GLY A 61 -14.49 -2.37 -14.27
N GLU A 62 -13.29 -2.83 -13.89
CA GLU A 62 -13.05 -4.13 -13.25
C GLU A 62 -12.74 -4.02 -11.75
N GLY A 63 -12.54 -2.80 -11.26
CA GLY A 63 -12.10 -2.52 -9.89
C GLY A 63 -10.59 -2.57 -9.72
N SER A 64 -10.15 -2.67 -8.48
CA SER A 64 -8.72 -2.72 -8.14
C SER A 64 -8.43 -3.78 -7.08
N THR A 65 -7.23 -4.33 -7.14
CA THR A 65 -6.64 -5.17 -6.08
C THR A 65 -5.38 -4.49 -5.57
N VAL A 66 -5.40 -4.12 -4.30
CA VAL A 66 -4.25 -3.54 -3.58
C VAL A 66 -3.69 -4.62 -2.68
N GLU A 67 -2.41 -4.90 -2.83
CA GLU A 67 -1.67 -5.82 -1.96
C GLU A 67 -0.59 -5.06 -1.19
N VAL A 68 -0.51 -5.31 0.11
CA VAL A 68 0.56 -4.82 0.97
C VAL A 68 1.27 -5.97 1.67
N ARG A 69 2.60 -5.89 1.76
CA ARG A 69 3.45 -6.86 2.46
C ARG A 69 4.26 -6.12 3.50
N ILE A 70 4.31 -6.65 4.72
CA ILE A 70 5.13 -6.14 5.81
C ILE A 70 6.04 -7.29 6.28
N PRO A 71 7.38 -7.15 6.25
CA PRO A 71 8.29 -8.11 6.85
C PRO A 71 7.97 -8.31 8.33
N PHE A 72 8.09 -9.54 8.80
CA PHE A 72 8.04 -9.84 10.22
C PHE A 72 9.43 -10.32 10.60
N GLN A 73 10.17 -9.52 11.38
CA GLN A 73 11.44 -9.94 11.96
C GLN A 73 11.16 -10.53 13.35
N GLU A 74 11.52 -11.79 13.56
CA GLU A 74 11.57 -12.42 14.89
C GLU A 74 12.80 -11.95 15.70
N GLU A 75 13.24 -10.70 15.57
CA GLU A 75 14.55 -10.28 16.07
C GLU A 75 14.62 -10.06 17.59
N GLU A 76 13.49 -9.86 18.26
CA GLU A 76 13.51 -9.52 19.69
C GLU A 76 13.71 -10.75 20.59
N VAL A 77 13.32 -11.95 20.14
CA VAL A 77 13.45 -13.18 20.95
C VAL A 77 14.88 -13.71 20.88
N GLU A 78 15.49 -13.74 19.70
CA GLU A 78 16.81 -14.34 19.52
C GLU A 78 17.94 -13.47 20.08
N MET A 79 17.84 -12.13 20.00
CA MET A 79 18.80 -11.25 20.67
C MET A 79 18.68 -11.28 22.20
N LYS A 80 17.46 -11.39 22.75
CA LYS A 80 17.25 -11.58 24.20
C LYS A 80 17.80 -12.92 24.67
N LEU A 81 17.64 -14.00 23.91
CA LEU A 81 18.22 -15.30 24.23
C LEU A 81 19.75 -15.28 24.19
N LYS A 82 20.38 -14.71 23.17
CA LYS A 82 21.86 -14.62 23.07
C LYS A 82 22.47 -13.80 24.21
N ASN A 83 21.80 -12.73 24.65
CA ASN A 83 22.27 -11.88 25.76
C ASN A 83 21.97 -12.44 27.16
N MET A 84 21.17 -13.51 27.27
CA MET A 84 20.84 -14.14 28.56
C MET A 84 21.69 -15.39 28.84
N ILE A 85 22.40 -15.91 27.82
CA ILE A 85 23.21 -17.13 27.89
C ILE A 85 24.73 -16.81 27.79
N LEU A 86 25.10 -15.53 27.64
CA LEU A 86 26.45 -14.97 27.81
C LEU A 86 26.52 -14.20 29.12
#